data_AF-A0A380DVG6-F1
#
_entry.id   AF-A0A380DVG6-F1
#
_cell.length_a   1.000
_cell.length_b   1.000
_cell.length_c   1.000
_cell.angle_alpha   90.00
_cell.angle_beta   90.00
_cell.angle_gamma   90.00
#
_symmetry.space_group_name_H-M   'P 1'
#
loop_
_entity.id
_entity.type
_entity.pdbx_description
1 polymer ?
#
loop_
_entity_poly.entity_id
_entity_poly.type
_entity_poly.pdbx_seq_one_letter_code
_entity_poly.pdbx_strand_id
1 'polypeptide(L)'
;MECVVIENHDQPRRVSTWGDDDKYWYESATSHAAVYFLQQGTPFIYQGQEIGMTNYPFESIETFNDVAVKNDYQIVKAQGGDVDALLAKYKMRTEIILAHQCNGMIR
;
A
#
# COMPACT_ATOMS: atom_id res chain seq x y z
N MET A 1 16.44 16.44 16.45
CA MET A 1 15.37 15.46 16.73
C MET A 1 14.86 15.01 15.38
N GLU A 2 15.04 13.74 15.05
CA GLU A 2 14.65 13.18 13.74
C GLU A 2 13.42 12.29 13.92
N CYS A 3 12.49 12.35 12.97
CA CYS A 3 11.33 11.46 12.94
C CYS A 3 11.70 10.18 12.20
N VAL A 4 11.40 9.04 12.80
CA VAL A 4 11.46 7.75 12.12
C VAL A 4 10.10 7.57 11.44
N VAL A 5 10.10 7.28 10.14
CA VAL A 5 8.88 7.08 9.34
C VAL A 5 9.07 5.87 8.45
N ILE A 6 8.16 4.90 8.57
CA ILE A 6 8.14 3.72 7.68
C ILE A 6 6.92 3.72 6.75
N GLU A 7 5.78 4.29 7.15
CA GLU A 7 4.57 4.42 6.31
C GLU A 7 4.15 5.88 6.16
N ASN A 8 3.61 6.20 4.98
CA ASN A 8 2.95 7.47 4.69
C ASN A 8 1.91 7.26 3.58
N HIS A 9 1.20 8.31 3.20
CA HIS A 9 0.13 8.21 2.20
C HIS A 9 0.60 7.82 0.78
N ASP A 10 1.85 8.11 0.41
CA ASP A 10 2.40 7.90 -0.94
C ASP A 10 3.12 6.55 -1.07
N GLN A 11 3.17 5.75 -0.01
CA GLN A 11 3.88 4.49 0.01
C GLN A 11 2.89 3.34 0.26
N PRO A 12 3.13 2.16 -0.32
CA PRO A 12 2.36 0.97 0.01
C PRO A 12 2.56 0.56 1.47
N ARG A 13 1.61 -0.23 2.00
CA ARG A 13 1.69 -0.77 3.36
C ARG A 13 2.93 -1.66 3.50
N ARG A 14 3.67 -1.48 4.59
CA ARG A 14 4.92 -2.20 4.83
C ARG A 14 4.69 -3.68 5.11
N VAL A 15 3.56 -4.03 5.72
CA VAL A 15 3.18 -5.43 5.93
C VAL A 15 3.09 -6.18 4.60
N SER A 16 2.50 -5.58 3.55
CA SER A 16 2.38 -6.19 2.23
C SER A 16 3.63 -6.08 1.35
N THR A 17 4.50 -5.09 1.59
CA THR A 17 5.68 -4.83 0.72
C THR A 17 6.94 -5.53 1.22
N TRP A 18 7.14 -5.56 2.54
CA TRP A 18 8.35 -6.09 3.18
C TRP A 18 8.10 -7.38 3.96
N GLY A 19 6.84 -7.65 4.30
CA GLY A 19 6.42 -8.85 5.04
C GLY A 19 5.62 -9.81 4.17
N ASP A 20 4.91 -10.70 4.86
CA ASP A 20 3.90 -11.59 4.30
C ASP A 20 2.56 -11.20 4.92
N ASP A 21 1.63 -10.72 4.09
CA ASP A 21 0.31 -10.24 4.50
C ASP A 21 -0.79 -11.31 4.47
N ASP A 22 -0.42 -12.57 4.21
CA ASP A 22 -1.33 -13.71 4.18
C ASP A 22 -1.03 -14.67 5.34
N LYS A 23 0.11 -15.37 5.30
CA LYS A 23 0.42 -16.45 6.25
C LYS A 23 1.07 -15.95 7.55
N TYR A 24 1.94 -14.95 7.45
CA TYR A 24 2.71 -14.44 8.59
C TYR A 24 2.42 -12.96 8.87
N TRP A 25 1.16 -12.56 8.68
CA TRP A 25 0.72 -11.18 8.83
C TRP A 25 1.06 -10.60 10.20
N TYR A 26 0.74 -11.34 11.28
CA TYR A 26 0.94 -10.87 12.65
C TYR A 26 2.43 -10.78 12.99
N GLU A 27 3.21 -11.80 12.65
CA GLU A 27 4.65 -11.85 12.89
C GLU A 27 5.39 -10.78 12.09
N SER A 28 5.02 -10.58 10.83
CA SER A 28 5.57 -9.54 9.97
C SER A 28 5.28 -8.14 10.54
N ALA A 29 4.02 -7.84 10.84
CA ALA A 29 3.63 -6.56 11.43
C ALA A 29 4.34 -6.30 12.78
N THR A 30 4.44 -7.32 13.63
CA THR A 30 5.12 -7.22 14.93
C THR A 30 6.62 -7.01 14.78
N SER A 31 7.27 -7.71 13.85
CA SER A 31 8.71 -7.53 13.59
C SER A 31 9.03 -6.12 13.08
N HIS A 32 8.19 -5.57 12.20
CA HIS A 32 8.31 -4.19 11.73
C HIS A 32 8.14 -3.20 12.88
N ALA A 33 7.15 -3.41 13.76
CA ALA A 33 6.95 -2.59 14.94
C ALA A 33 8.17 -2.64 15.88
N ALA A 34 8.78 -3.81 16.07
CA ALA A 34 9.98 -3.96 16.91
C ALA A 34 11.17 -3.17 16.34
N VAL A 35 11.45 -3.29 15.04
CA VAL A 35 12.51 -2.50 14.39
C VAL A 35 12.21 -1.01 14.47
N TYR A 36 10.94 -0.65 14.31
CA TYR A 36 10.50 0.74 14.25
C TYR A 36 10.60 1.47 15.60
N PHE A 37 10.07 0.89 16.67
CA PHE A 37 10.03 1.54 17.99
C PHE A 37 11.35 1.47 18.75
N LEU A 38 12.27 0.58 18.36
CA LEU A 38 13.58 0.45 19.00
C LEU A 38 14.67 1.30 18.35
N GLN A 39 14.36 2.02 17.27
CA GLN A 39 15.27 2.99 16.65
C GLN A 39 15.29 4.32 17.42
N GLN A 40 16.42 5.02 17.37
CA GLN A 40 16.55 6.35 17.95
C GLN A 40 15.80 7.38 17.09
N GLY A 41 14.78 8.01 17.67
CA GLY A 41 14.03 9.09 17.05
C GLY A 41 12.61 9.16 17.58
N THR A 42 11.79 10.03 16.99
CA THR A 42 10.36 10.11 17.30
C THR A 42 9.58 9.24 16.31
N PRO A 43 8.89 8.17 16.75
CA PRO A 43 8.09 7.34 15.86
C PRO A 43 6.81 8.07 15.43
N PHE A 44 6.53 8.05 14.12
CA PHE A 44 5.29 8.50 13.50
C PHE A 44 4.42 7.33 13.03
N ILE A 45 3.23 7.15 13.58
CA ILE A 45 2.33 6.05 13.15
C ILE A 45 1.36 6.60 12.10
N TYR A 46 1.32 5.98 10.93
CA TYR A 46 0.32 6.31 9.91
C TYR A 46 -0.99 5.54 10.16
N GLN A 47 -2.14 6.14 9.83
CA GLN A 47 -3.45 5.54 10.10
C GLN A 47 -3.56 4.15 9.49
N GLY A 48 -3.96 3.16 10.30
CA GLY A 48 -4.08 1.77 9.90
C GLY A 48 -2.82 0.95 10.12
N GLN A 49 -1.66 1.57 10.34
CA GLN A 49 -0.42 0.88 10.66
C GLN A 49 -0.54 0.19 12.03
N GLU A 50 -1.26 0.80 12.97
CA GLU A 50 -1.48 0.29 14.33
C GLU A 50 -2.27 -1.01 14.38
N ILE A 51 -3.09 -1.26 13.35
CA ILE A 51 -3.84 -2.51 13.17
C ILE A 51 -3.24 -3.38 12.07
N GLY A 52 -2.05 -3.06 11.56
CA GLY A 52 -1.39 -3.85 10.51
C GLY A 52 -2.15 -3.89 9.18
N MET A 53 -2.80 -2.80 8.76
CA MET A 53 -3.52 -2.74 7.47
C MET A 53 -2.62 -3.19 6.31
N THR A 54 -3.20 -3.97 5.41
CA THR A 54 -2.55 -4.50 4.21
C THR A 54 -2.94 -3.68 2.99
N ASN A 55 -2.26 -3.90 1.87
CA ASN A 55 -2.64 -3.29 0.60
C ASN A 55 -4.03 -3.77 0.17
N TYR A 56 -4.79 -2.89 -0.48
CA TYR A 56 -6.10 -3.24 -1.01
C TYR A 56 -5.95 -4.14 -2.26
N PRO A 57 -6.64 -5.30 -2.34
CA PRO A 57 -6.58 -6.16 -3.51
C PRO A 57 -7.43 -5.56 -4.64
N PHE A 58 -6.82 -4.69 -5.46
CA PHE A 58 -7.52 -4.13 -6.62
C PHE A 58 -7.78 -5.21 -7.67
N GLU A 59 -9.03 -5.64 -7.84
CA GLU A 59 -9.39 -6.64 -8.84
C GLU A 59 -9.58 -6.03 -10.24
N SER A 60 -9.98 -4.77 -10.33
CA SER A 60 -10.21 -4.07 -11.59
C SER A 60 -9.64 -2.64 -11.58
N ILE A 61 -9.35 -2.12 -12.77
CA ILE A 61 -8.88 -0.73 -12.93
C ILE A 61 -9.96 0.30 -12.55
N GLU A 62 -11.23 -0.10 -12.56
CA GLU A 62 -12.38 0.77 -12.30
C GLU A 62 -12.52 1.13 -10.82
N THR A 63 -11.98 0.29 -9.93
CA THR A 63 -11.93 0.53 -8.48
C THR A 63 -10.90 1.60 -8.11
N PHE A 64 -9.96 1.93 -9.01
CA PHE A 64 -9.01 3.01 -8.78
C PHE A 64 -9.67 4.36 -9.05
N ASN A 65 -9.69 5.24 -8.04
CA ASN A 65 -10.18 6.61 -8.21
C ASN A 65 -9.04 7.64 -8.10
N ASP A 66 -7.99 7.36 -8.88
CA ASP A 66 -6.84 8.24 -9.13
C ASP A 66 -6.74 8.58 -10.63
N VAL A 67 -6.44 9.85 -10.90
CA VAL A 67 -6.41 10.42 -12.23
C VAL A 67 -5.20 9.93 -13.03
N ALA A 68 -4.04 9.75 -12.40
CA ALA A 68 -2.85 9.22 -13.04
C ALA A 68 -3.06 7.75 -13.46
N VAL A 69 -3.67 6.93 -12.62
CA VAL A 69 -3.99 5.53 -12.94
C VAL A 69 -4.95 5.45 -14.14
N LYS A 70 -6.00 6.28 -14.15
CA LYS A 70 -6.96 6.34 -15.26
C LYS A 70 -6.29 6.80 -16.56
N ASN A 71 -5.41 7.79 -16.51
CA ASN A 71 -4.68 8.26 -17.69
C ASN A 71 -3.74 7.19 -18.26
N ASP A 72 -2.95 6.53 -17.40
CA ASP A 72 -2.05 5.45 -17.81
C ASP A 72 -2.83 4.29 -18.46
N TYR A 73 -4.00 3.95 -17.91
CA TYR A 73 -4.88 2.95 -18.52
C TYR A 73 -5.35 3.34 -19.92
N GLN A 74 -5.78 4.58 -20.14
CA GLN A 74 -6.20 5.03 -21.48
C GLN A 74 -5.05 5.00 -22.49
N ILE A 75 -3.85 5.39 -22.06
CA ILE A 75 -2.65 5.38 -22.92
C ILE A 75 -2.29 3.96 -23.32
N VAL A 76 -2.21 3.04 -22.36
CA VAL A 76 -1.86 1.62 -22.61
C VAL A 76 -2.91 0.97 -23.50
N LYS A 77 -4.19 1.24 -23.26
CA LYS A 77 -5.30 0.73 -24.09
C LYS A 77 -5.23 1.26 -25.52
N ALA A 78 -4.93 2.55 -25.71
CA ALA A 78 -4.79 3.16 -27.03
C ALA A 78 -3.58 2.61 -27.81
N GLN A 79 -2.53 2.20 -27.11
CA GLN A 79 -1.33 1.60 -27.69
C GLN A 79 -1.45 0.09 -27.92
N GLY A 80 -2.57 -0.54 -27.52
CA GLY A 80 -2.73 -2.00 -27.58
C GLY A 80 -1.79 -2.75 -26.62
N GLY A 81 -1.34 -2.09 -25.56
CA GLY A 81 -0.47 -2.67 -24.54
C GLY A 81 -1.20 -3.58 -23.57
N ASP A 82 -0.43 -4.28 -22.74
CA ASP A 82 -0.93 -5.23 -21.76
C ASP A 82 -1.53 -4.51 -20.53
N VAL A 83 -2.86 -4.58 -20.43
CA VAL A 83 -3.64 -4.01 -19.32
C VAL A 83 -3.44 -4.83 -18.03
N ASP A 84 -3.22 -6.14 -18.14
CA ASP A 84 -3.04 -7.00 -16.96
C ASP A 84 -1.68 -6.75 -16.31
N ALA A 85 -0.64 -6.50 -17.11
CA ALA A 85 0.66 -6.05 -16.62
C ALA A 85 0.57 -4.68 -15.92
N LEU A 86 -0.25 -3.76 -16.45
CA LEU A 86 -0.52 -2.48 -15.82
C LEU A 86 -1.21 -2.66 -14.46
N LEU A 87 -2.23 -3.52 -14.40
CA LEU A 87 -2.93 -3.84 -13.16
C LEU A 87 -1.99 -4.45 -12.12
N ALA A 88 -1.13 -5.40 -12.53
CA ALA A 88 -0.13 -6.01 -11.65
C ALA A 88 0.88 -4.98 -11.11
N LYS A 89 1.32 -4.04 -11.94
CA LYS A 89 2.18 -2.93 -11.53
C LYS A 89 1.52 -2.06 -10.46
N TYR A 90 0.24 -1.74 -10.61
CA TYR A 90 -0.48 -0.93 -9.62
C TYR A 90 -0.83 -1.70 -8.35
N LYS A 91 -1.13 -3.00 -8.42
CA LYS A 91 -1.28 -3.87 -7.24
C LYS A 91 -0.03 -3.83 -6.34
N MET A 92 1.16 -3.87 -6.95
CA MET A 92 2.43 -3.82 -6.21
C MET A 92 2.78 -2.42 -5.71
N ARG A 93 2.42 -1.38 -6.47
CA ARG A 93 2.76 0.01 -6.15
C ARG A 93 1.79 0.67 -5.18
N THR A 94 0.59 0.11 -5.02
CA THR A 94 -0.59 0.72 -4.39
C THR A 94 -0.21 1.67 -3.26
N GLU A 95 -0.22 2.95 -3.56
CA GLU A 95 -0.03 4.02 -2.59
C GLU A 95 -1.31 4.13 -1.74
N ILE A 96 -1.20 4.38 -0.43
CA ILE A 96 -2.36 4.31 0.45
C ILE A 96 -3.42 5.38 0.11
N ILE A 97 -3.05 6.47 -0.59
CA ILE A 97 -4.00 7.43 -1.17
C ILE A 97 -5.06 6.75 -2.04
N LEU A 98 -4.67 5.74 -2.83
CA LEU A 98 -5.59 4.97 -3.69
C LEU A 98 -6.56 4.12 -2.87
N ALA A 99 -6.09 3.59 -1.73
CA ALA A 99 -6.86 2.73 -0.85
C ALA A 99 -7.78 3.50 0.12
N HIS A 100 -7.49 4.76 0.42
CA HIS A 100 -8.30 5.61 1.31
C HIS A 100 -9.71 5.89 0.76
N GLN A 101 -9.96 5.56 -0.51
CA GLN A 101 -11.28 5.63 -1.15
C GLN A 101 -12.10 4.35 -0.98
N CYS A 102 -11.52 3.27 -0.42
CA CYS A 102 -12.19 2.01 -0.13
C CYS A 102 -12.46 1.93 1.38
N ASN A 103 -13.54 2.60 1.82
CA ASN A 103 -13.91 2.86 3.21
C ASN A 103 -14.44 1.63 3.99
N GLY A 104 -13.91 0.42 3.74
CA GLY A 104 -14.66 -0.81 3.99
C GLY A 104 -13.95 -2.01 4.62
N MET A 105 -12.69 -1.93 5.05
CA MET A 105 -12.03 -3.13 5.63
C MET A 105 -11.04 -2.76 6.74
N ILE A 106 -11.60 -2.48 7.91
CA ILE A 106 -11.03 -3.00 9.15
C ILE A 106 -11.48 -4.47 9.16
N ARG A 107 -10.55 -5.43 9.09
CA ARG A 107 -10.91 -6.83 9.35
C ARG A 107 -11.39 -6.98 10.80
#